data_AF-A0A8C6V077-F1
#
_entry.id   AF-A0A8C6V077-F1
#
_cell.length_a   1.000
_cell.length_b   1.000
_cell.length_c   1.000
_cell.angle_alpha   90.00
_cell.angle_beta   90.00
_cell.angle_gamma   90.00
#
_symmetry.space_group_name_H-M   'P 1'
#
loop_
_entity.id
_entity.type
_entity.pdbx_description
1 polymer ?
#
loop_
_entity_poly.entity_id
_entity_poly.type
_entity_poly.pdbx_seq_one_letter_code
_entity_poly.pdbx_strand_id
1 'polypeptide(L)'
;MSARFRLPSAKSYNVRASELERERSHTQAVCNVLLLDNTVHAFKVNKSDHGQVLLELVFKHLELTERDYFGLHLNDDTSDTPRWLDPNKPIRKQLKRGSPHNLSFRVKFFVSEPSKLQEEYTRYQYFLQIKQDILTGRLPCPHNTAALLASYAYVYLLSGLTPAQAEFQYLNTARTLDLYGVELHWARDQSQTEILLGVQSVGILVFKNRVRINYFAWLKIVKISFKCKQFFIQLRKETSESRETLLGFHMGNYRACKNLWKSCVEHHTFFRLERPLPPQKNFFSHYFTLGSKFRYCGRTEVQSVQYGKEKGIKDRVFARSPSKPLCRKLVSGTDWDSVSRNSLSDERLETQSLPNRSPPGTPNQNVFVINCLKSL
;
A
#
# COMPACT_ATOMS: atom_id res chain seq x y z
N MET A 1 -61.14 55.79 -3.84
CA MET A 1 -60.08 55.16 -3.02
C MET A 1 -59.50 53.99 -3.81
N SER A 2 -58.28 54.13 -4.34
CA SER A 2 -57.62 53.10 -5.16
C SER A 2 -56.63 52.32 -4.29
N ALA A 3 -56.84 51.02 -4.11
CA ALA A 3 -55.97 50.15 -3.33
C ALA A 3 -54.86 49.58 -4.24
N ARG A 4 -53.61 49.95 -3.97
CA ARG A 4 -52.42 49.36 -4.61
C ARG A 4 -52.13 48.00 -3.97
N PHE A 5 -52.30 46.92 -4.71
CA PHE A 5 -51.73 45.62 -4.37
C PHE A 5 -50.22 45.65 -4.64
N ARG A 6 -49.39 45.43 -3.61
CA ARG A 6 -47.96 45.13 -3.74
C ARG A 6 -47.78 43.61 -3.86
N LEU A 7 -47.21 43.13 -4.96
CA LEU A 7 -46.72 41.76 -5.08
C LEU A 7 -45.39 41.61 -4.33
N PRO A 8 -45.12 40.48 -3.64
CA PRO A 8 -43.83 40.26 -3.00
C PRO A 8 -42.75 39.95 -4.04
N SER A 9 -41.55 40.46 -3.79
CA SER A 9 -40.34 40.24 -4.60
C SER A 9 -40.12 38.76 -4.90
N ALA A 10 -40.14 38.38 -6.18
CA ALA A 10 -39.74 37.05 -6.62
C ALA A 10 -38.27 36.80 -6.22
N LYS A 11 -38.04 35.84 -5.32
CA LYS A 11 -36.70 35.30 -5.07
C LYS A 11 -36.30 34.56 -6.34
N SER A 12 -35.36 35.12 -7.11
CA SER A 12 -34.71 34.42 -8.21
C SER A 12 -33.86 33.30 -7.62
N TYR A 13 -34.40 32.08 -7.61
CA TYR A 13 -33.62 30.90 -7.26
C TYR A 13 -32.59 30.68 -8.37
N ASN A 14 -31.30 30.64 -8.03
CA ASN A 14 -30.20 30.39 -8.96
C ASN A 14 -30.21 28.93 -9.45
N VAL A 15 -31.20 28.57 -10.26
CA VAL A 15 -31.38 27.23 -10.84
C VAL A 15 -30.10 26.79 -11.55
N ARG A 16 -29.48 27.68 -12.33
CA ARG A 16 -28.21 27.45 -13.04
C ARG A 16 -27.02 27.13 -12.12
N ALA A 17 -26.93 27.76 -10.95
CA ALA A 17 -25.87 27.45 -9.97
C ALA A 17 -26.11 26.08 -9.33
N SER A 18 -27.36 25.76 -9.01
CA SER A 18 -27.75 24.45 -8.46
C SER A 18 -27.62 23.29 -9.47
N GLU A 19 -27.75 23.57 -10.77
CA GLU A 19 -27.52 22.62 -11.86
C GLU A 19 -26.02 22.38 -12.08
N LEU A 20 -25.20 23.44 -12.09
CA LEU A 20 -23.74 23.34 -12.18
C LEU A 20 -23.14 22.61 -10.97
N GLU A 21 -23.69 22.80 -9.76
CA GLU A 21 -23.30 22.05 -8.56
C GLU A 21 -23.71 20.57 -8.65
N ARG A 22 -24.90 20.28 -9.17
CA ARG A 22 -25.34 18.91 -9.44
C ARG A 22 -24.44 18.24 -10.48
N GLU A 23 -24.14 18.88 -11.61
CA GLU A 23 -23.22 18.36 -12.62
C GLU A 23 -21.80 18.12 -12.08
N ARG A 24 -21.27 19.04 -11.27
CA ARG A 24 -20.00 18.86 -10.57
C ARG A 24 -20.01 17.66 -9.62
N SER A 25 -21.09 17.45 -8.86
CA SER A 25 -21.23 16.29 -7.97
C SER A 25 -21.30 14.96 -8.72
N HIS A 26 -21.83 14.97 -9.95
CA HIS A 26 -21.90 13.78 -10.79
C HIS A 26 -20.57 13.45 -11.47
N THR A 27 -19.75 14.45 -11.78
CA THR A 27 -18.45 14.27 -12.46
C THR A 27 -17.28 14.07 -11.51
N GLN A 28 -17.37 14.59 -10.28
CA GLN A 28 -16.32 14.46 -9.27
C GLN A 28 -16.51 13.21 -8.40
N ALA A 29 -15.39 12.69 -7.91
CA ALA A 29 -15.32 11.63 -6.91
C ALA A 29 -14.46 12.11 -5.74
N VAL A 30 -14.93 11.85 -4.52
CA VAL A 30 -14.15 12.09 -3.30
C VAL A 30 -13.42 10.80 -2.94
N CYS A 31 -12.10 10.90 -2.77
CA CYS A 31 -11.21 9.80 -2.43
C CYS A 31 -10.59 10.08 -1.05
N ASN A 32 -11.06 9.38 -0.02
CA ASN A 32 -10.47 9.37 1.30
C ASN A 32 -9.24 8.45 1.29
N VAL A 33 -8.06 9.01 1.54
CA VAL A 33 -6.81 8.27 1.55
C VAL A 33 -6.31 8.20 2.99
N LEU A 34 -6.23 6.98 3.53
CA LEU A 34 -5.54 6.70 4.79
C LEU A 34 -4.02 6.74 4.57
N LEU A 35 -3.36 7.69 5.21
CA LEU A 35 -1.92 7.89 5.20
C LEU A 35 -1.23 6.98 6.23
N LEU A 36 0.10 6.86 6.14
CA LEU A 36 0.88 5.93 6.99
C LEU A 36 1.05 6.41 8.43
N ASP A 37 0.80 7.68 8.70
CA ASP A 37 0.68 8.25 10.05
C ASP A 37 -0.71 8.01 10.69
N ASN A 38 -1.57 7.23 10.03
CA ASN A 38 -2.97 6.95 10.37
C ASN A 38 -3.93 8.15 10.26
N THR A 39 -3.51 9.23 9.61
CA THR A 39 -4.43 10.33 9.25
C THR A 39 -5.20 9.99 7.97
N VAL A 40 -6.37 10.59 7.78
CA VAL A 40 -7.14 10.46 6.53
C VAL A 40 -7.24 11.81 5.87
N HIS A 41 -6.85 11.87 4.60
CA HIS A 41 -6.99 13.08 3.79
C HIS A 41 -7.93 12.83 2.61
N ALA A 42 -8.87 13.74 2.39
CA ALA A 42 -9.87 13.65 1.33
C ALA A 42 -9.41 14.41 0.09
N PHE A 43 -9.25 13.70 -1.03
CA PHE A 43 -8.88 14.28 -2.32
C PHE A 43 -10.10 14.30 -3.26
N LYS A 44 -10.29 15.41 -3.97
CA LYS A 44 -11.33 15.53 -5.01
C LYS A 44 -10.70 15.38 -6.38
N VAL A 45 -11.19 14.42 -7.18
CA VAL A 45 -10.72 14.15 -8.55
C VAL A 45 -11.91 13.97 -9.49
N ASN A 46 -11.73 14.20 -10.79
CA ASN A 46 -12.79 13.90 -11.75
C ASN A 46 -12.80 12.40 -12.04
N LYS A 47 -14.00 11.83 -12.21
CA LYS A 47 -14.21 10.41 -12.55
C LYS A 47 -13.55 10.01 -13.88
N SER A 48 -13.36 10.97 -14.78
CA SER A 48 -12.66 10.79 -16.07
C SER A 48 -11.14 10.81 -15.95
N ASP A 49 -10.59 11.37 -14.87
CA ASP A 49 -9.14 11.52 -14.70
C ASP A 49 -8.48 10.15 -14.57
N HIS A 50 -7.22 10.07 -14.98
CA HIS A 50 -6.40 8.87 -14.81
C HIS A 50 -5.99 8.71 -13.34
N GLY A 51 -5.78 7.47 -12.89
CA GLY A 51 -5.31 7.16 -11.54
C GLY A 51 -4.04 7.92 -11.15
N GLN A 52 -3.20 8.25 -12.14
CA GLN A 52 -2.00 9.08 -11.98
C GLN A 52 -2.28 10.44 -11.33
N VAL A 53 -3.40 11.09 -11.67
CA VAL A 53 -3.76 12.41 -11.11
C VAL A 53 -3.98 12.32 -9.61
N LEU A 54 -4.69 11.28 -9.14
CA LEU A 54 -4.90 11.06 -7.71
C LEU A 54 -3.58 10.77 -6.98
N LEU A 55 -2.70 9.97 -7.59
CA LEU A 55 -1.37 9.69 -7.04
C LEU A 55 -0.55 10.97 -6.90
N GLU A 56 -0.52 11.82 -7.91
CA GLU A 56 0.20 13.10 -7.88
C GLU A 56 -0.30 14.05 -6.80
N LEU A 57 -1.62 14.13 -6.60
CA LEU A 57 -2.20 14.92 -5.51
C LEU A 57 -1.75 14.42 -4.14
N VAL A 58 -1.75 13.11 -3.91
CA VAL A 58 -1.27 12.50 -2.66
C VAL A 58 0.22 12.74 -2.46
N PHE A 59 1.04 12.52 -3.50
CA PHE A 59 2.48 12.74 -3.43
C PHE A 59 2.84 14.21 -3.21
N LYS A 60 2.07 15.14 -3.78
CA LYS A 60 2.23 16.57 -3.55
C LYS A 60 1.86 16.95 -2.12
N HIS A 61 0.77 16.40 -1.59
CA HIS A 61 0.36 16.65 -0.20
C HIS A 61 1.41 16.17 0.81
N LEU A 62 2.04 15.03 0.56
CA LEU A 62 3.14 14.51 1.40
C LEU A 62 4.50 15.13 1.09
N GLU A 63 4.60 15.95 0.04
CA GLU A 63 5.84 16.49 -0.52
C GLU A 63 6.89 15.38 -0.76
N LEU A 64 6.45 14.24 -1.28
CA LEU A 64 7.32 13.09 -1.56
C LEU A 64 8.09 13.28 -2.86
N THR A 65 9.42 13.19 -2.79
CA THR A 65 10.29 13.18 -3.97
C THR A 65 10.46 11.78 -4.55
N GLU A 66 10.71 10.79 -3.69
CA GLU A 66 10.94 9.38 -4.04
C GLU A 66 9.62 8.60 -4.20
N ARG A 67 8.80 9.02 -5.17
CA ARG A 67 7.40 8.58 -5.34
C ARG A 67 7.25 7.13 -5.79
N ASP A 68 8.22 6.58 -6.54
CA ASP A 68 8.07 5.29 -7.22
C ASP A 68 7.90 4.11 -6.26
N TYR A 69 8.36 4.25 -5.02
CA TYR A 69 8.25 3.23 -3.98
C TYR A 69 6.83 3.05 -3.44
N PHE A 70 5.93 4.00 -3.69
CA PHE A 70 4.62 4.08 -3.04
C PHE A 70 3.47 3.90 -4.03
N GLY A 71 2.30 3.57 -3.50
CA GLY A 71 1.09 3.48 -4.28
C GLY A 71 -0.17 3.60 -3.44
N LEU A 72 -1.32 3.59 -4.12
CA LEU A 72 -2.62 3.58 -3.48
C LEU A 72 -3.26 2.21 -3.59
N HIS A 73 -3.61 1.68 -2.42
CA HIS A 73 -4.29 0.43 -2.27
C HIS A 73 -5.81 0.65 -2.22
N LEU A 74 -6.55 -0.08 -3.04
CA LEU A 74 -8.01 -0.03 -3.09
C LEU A 74 -8.59 -0.91 -1.98
N ASN A 75 -9.33 -0.30 -1.07
CA ASN A 75 -10.01 -1.04 -0.01
C ASN A 75 -11.38 -1.48 -0.53
N ASP A 76 -11.42 -2.66 -1.13
CA ASP A 76 -12.64 -3.26 -1.69
C ASP A 76 -13.04 -4.48 -0.86
N ASP A 77 -14.11 -4.33 -0.08
CA ASP A 77 -14.65 -5.38 0.81
C ASP A 77 -15.09 -6.66 0.05
N THR A 78 -15.21 -6.61 -1.28
CA THR A 78 -15.74 -7.73 -2.09
C THR A 78 -14.68 -8.60 -2.75
N SER A 79 -13.39 -8.28 -2.62
CA SER A 79 -12.34 -9.08 -3.24
C SER A 79 -11.29 -9.54 -2.25
N ASP A 80 -11.11 -10.86 -2.15
CA ASP A 80 -10.05 -11.55 -1.39
C ASP A 80 -8.62 -11.14 -1.75
N THR A 81 -8.44 -10.28 -2.77
CA THR A 81 -7.12 -9.82 -3.18
C THR A 81 -7.02 -8.29 -3.14
N PRO A 82 -6.11 -7.75 -2.30
CA PRO A 82 -5.74 -6.34 -2.36
C PRO A 82 -5.39 -5.91 -3.80
N ARG A 83 -5.84 -4.74 -4.26
CA ARG A 83 -5.56 -4.20 -5.60
C ARG A 83 -4.94 -2.81 -5.54
N TRP A 84 -3.85 -2.62 -6.26
CA TRP A 84 -3.27 -1.30 -6.50
C TRP A 84 -4.08 -0.49 -7.51
N LEU A 85 -4.16 0.83 -7.29
CA LEU A 85 -4.65 1.78 -8.26
C LEU A 85 -3.73 1.77 -9.49
N ASP A 86 -4.31 1.58 -10.68
CA ASP A 86 -3.60 1.59 -11.96
C ASP A 86 -3.48 3.05 -12.44
N PRO A 87 -2.26 3.61 -12.55
CA PRO A 87 -2.08 5.03 -12.91
C PRO A 87 -2.61 5.33 -14.32
N ASN A 88 -2.60 4.35 -15.22
CA ASN A 88 -2.96 4.52 -16.63
C ASN A 88 -4.45 4.27 -16.91
N LYS A 89 -5.26 4.05 -15.87
CA LYS A 89 -6.71 3.82 -16.04
C LYS A 89 -7.53 4.96 -15.43
N PRO A 90 -8.65 5.34 -16.08
CA PRO A 90 -9.59 6.29 -15.51
C PRO A 90 -10.14 5.84 -14.15
N ILE A 91 -10.28 6.78 -13.21
CA ILE A 91 -10.80 6.55 -11.85
C ILE A 91 -12.14 5.79 -11.87
N ARG A 92 -13.09 6.19 -12.72
CA ARG A 92 -14.41 5.54 -12.86
C ARG A 92 -14.38 4.06 -13.27
N LYS A 93 -13.27 3.59 -13.87
CA LYS A 93 -13.10 2.19 -14.29
C LYS A 93 -12.50 1.32 -13.20
N GLN A 94 -12.05 1.93 -12.10
CA GLN A 94 -11.29 1.26 -11.03
C GLN A 94 -12.02 1.31 -9.69
N LEU A 95 -12.64 2.45 -9.39
CA LEU A 95 -13.43 2.66 -8.19
C LEU A 95 -14.88 2.24 -8.45
N LYS A 96 -15.55 1.71 -7.42
CA LYS A 96 -16.95 1.30 -7.48
C LYS A 96 -17.89 2.49 -7.74
N ARG A 97 -19.17 2.22 -8.01
CA ARG A 97 -20.19 3.28 -8.01
C ARG A 97 -20.45 3.72 -6.56
N GLY A 98 -20.48 5.03 -6.31
CA GLY A 98 -20.63 5.63 -4.99
C GLY A 98 -19.56 6.71 -4.74
N SER A 99 -19.70 7.50 -3.69
CA SER A 99 -18.68 8.44 -3.19
C SER A 99 -19.05 8.72 -1.72
N PRO A 100 -18.10 8.75 -0.77
CA PRO A 100 -16.64 8.71 -0.94
C PRO A 100 -16.06 7.31 -1.21
N HIS A 101 -14.86 7.27 -1.78
CA HIS A 101 -14.05 6.07 -1.97
C HIS A 101 -12.92 6.03 -0.96
N ASN A 102 -12.66 4.85 -0.40
CA ASN A 102 -11.60 4.70 0.59
C ASN A 102 -10.39 3.96 0.00
N LEU A 103 -9.22 4.58 0.13
CA LEU A 103 -7.94 4.05 -0.33
C LEU A 103 -6.93 4.11 0.83
N SER A 104 -5.88 3.32 0.75
CA SER A 104 -4.76 3.40 1.68
C SER A 104 -3.47 3.70 0.93
N PHE A 105 -2.75 4.72 1.38
CA PHE A 105 -1.39 4.98 0.95
C PHE A 105 -0.47 3.91 1.56
N ARG A 106 0.29 3.22 0.70
CA ARG A 106 1.15 2.09 1.12
C ARG A 106 2.45 2.08 0.35
N VAL A 107 3.47 1.47 0.96
CA VAL A 107 4.71 1.09 0.24
C VAL A 107 4.38 -0.05 -0.72
N LYS A 108 4.70 0.14 -1.99
CA LYS A 108 4.51 -0.83 -3.07
C LYS A 108 5.76 -1.66 -3.32
N PHE A 109 6.92 -1.02 -3.39
CA PHE A 109 8.20 -1.69 -3.66
C PHE A 109 9.12 -1.60 -2.46
N PHE A 110 9.29 -2.69 -1.73
CA PHE A 110 10.20 -2.73 -0.58
C PHE A 110 11.64 -2.96 -1.04
N VAL A 111 12.51 -1.98 -0.78
CA VAL A 111 13.94 -2.08 -1.10
C VAL A 111 14.63 -3.09 -0.18
N SER A 112 15.59 -3.85 -0.70
CA SER A 112 16.36 -4.81 0.10
C SER A 112 17.35 -4.14 1.07
N GLU A 113 17.70 -2.89 0.80
CA GLU A 113 18.68 -2.11 1.56
C GLU A 113 18.11 -0.69 1.81
N PRO A 114 17.89 -0.30 3.08
CA PRO A 114 17.35 1.02 3.42
C PRO A 114 18.24 2.20 2.96
N SER A 115 19.52 1.97 2.71
CA SER A 115 20.47 2.96 2.17
C SER A 115 20.14 3.41 0.74
N LYS A 116 19.33 2.63 0.00
CA LYS A 116 18.83 3.03 -1.33
C LYS A 116 17.79 4.15 -1.25
N LEU A 117 17.12 4.31 -0.11
CA LEU A 117 16.19 5.42 0.13
C LEU A 117 17.02 6.65 0.49
N GLN A 118 16.99 7.66 -0.38
CA GLN A 118 17.88 8.82 -0.26
C GLN A 118 17.37 9.82 0.79
N GLU A 119 16.06 10.06 0.84
CA GLU A 119 15.47 11.00 1.78
C GLU A 119 15.18 10.37 3.14
N GLU A 120 15.41 11.13 4.21
CA GLU A 120 15.00 10.74 5.57
C GLU A 120 13.50 10.54 5.68
N TYR A 121 12.73 11.41 5.03
CA TYR A 121 11.27 11.30 5.05
C TYR A 121 10.77 10.01 4.39
N THR A 122 11.39 9.57 3.29
CA THR A 122 11.06 8.28 2.66
C THR A 122 11.34 7.11 3.61
N ARG A 123 12.48 7.12 4.31
CA ARG A 123 12.82 6.11 5.34
C ARG A 123 11.79 6.13 6.47
N TYR A 124 11.38 7.31 6.91
CA TYR A 124 10.35 7.46 7.93
C TYR A 124 8.99 6.87 7.48
N GLN A 125 8.57 7.10 6.23
CA GLN A 125 7.35 6.48 5.68
C GLN A 125 7.46 4.95 5.64
N TYR A 126 8.61 4.39 5.27
CA TYR A 126 8.86 2.94 5.36
C TYR A 126 8.76 2.43 6.79
N PHE A 127 9.34 3.15 7.76
CA PHE A 127 9.26 2.81 9.17
C PHE A 127 7.80 2.73 9.63
N LEU A 128 6.97 3.71 9.28
CA LEU A 128 5.55 3.72 9.62
C LEU A 128 4.80 2.51 9.02
N GLN A 129 5.05 2.19 7.75
CA GLN A 129 4.46 1.01 7.09
C GLN A 129 4.82 -0.29 7.81
N ILE A 130 6.11 -0.51 8.10
CA ILE A 130 6.58 -1.73 8.76
C ILE A 130 6.05 -1.82 10.19
N LYS A 131 6.08 -0.71 10.94
CA LYS A 131 5.49 -0.65 12.29
C LYS A 131 4.02 -1.05 12.26
N GLN A 132 3.25 -0.50 11.32
CA GLN A 132 1.84 -0.86 11.15
C GLN A 132 1.66 -2.34 10.78
N ASP A 133 2.47 -2.87 9.87
CA ASP A 133 2.36 -4.26 9.43
C ASP A 133 2.71 -5.25 10.56
N ILE A 134 3.67 -4.91 11.43
CA ILE A 134 3.97 -5.70 12.64
C ILE A 134 2.81 -5.63 13.64
N LEU A 135 2.31 -4.42 13.95
CA LEU A 135 1.24 -4.22 14.92
C LEU A 135 -0.09 -4.86 14.49
N THR A 136 -0.38 -4.87 13.19
CA THR A 136 -1.58 -5.51 12.63
C THR A 136 -1.41 -7.03 12.42
N GLY A 137 -0.22 -7.58 12.64
CA GLY A 137 0.09 -8.99 12.43
C GLY A 137 0.20 -9.41 10.96
N ARG A 138 0.26 -8.45 10.04
CA ARG A 138 0.53 -8.69 8.61
C ARG A 138 1.98 -9.14 8.39
N LEU A 139 2.90 -8.62 9.19
CA LEU A 139 4.31 -9.01 9.24
C LEU A 139 4.58 -9.74 10.57
N PRO A 140 4.50 -11.08 10.60
CA PRO A 140 4.86 -11.88 11.76
C PRO A 140 6.30 -11.59 12.17
N CYS A 141 6.47 -11.26 13.45
CA CYS A 141 7.77 -10.95 14.02
C CYS A 141 8.02 -11.87 15.23
N PRO A 142 9.14 -12.61 15.28
CA PRO A 142 9.55 -13.35 16.47
C PRO A 142 9.71 -12.43 17.68
N HIS A 143 9.46 -12.97 18.88
CA HIS A 143 9.40 -12.17 20.11
C HIS A 143 10.69 -11.38 20.41
N ASN A 144 11.85 -12.03 20.29
CA ASN A 144 13.16 -11.40 20.46
C ASN A 144 13.38 -10.23 19.48
N THR A 145 12.98 -10.41 18.23
CA THR A 145 13.10 -9.39 17.18
C THR A 145 12.10 -8.26 17.42
N ALA A 146 10.89 -8.57 17.88
CA ALA A 146 9.88 -7.57 18.21
C ALA A 146 10.33 -6.69 19.38
N ALA A 147 10.97 -7.27 20.40
CA ALA A 147 11.54 -6.52 21.52
C ALA A 147 12.66 -5.58 21.06
N LEU A 148 13.55 -6.03 20.16
CA LEU A 148 14.61 -5.20 19.58
C LEU A 148 14.03 -4.06 18.71
N LEU A 149 13.04 -4.36 17.87
CA LEU A 149 12.37 -3.33 17.06
C LEU A 149 11.65 -2.30 17.95
N ALA A 150 11.03 -2.75 19.05
CA ALA A 150 10.39 -1.86 20.02
C ALA A 150 11.41 -0.95 20.72
N SER A 151 12.61 -1.45 21.02
CA SER A 151 13.66 -0.61 21.63
C SER A 151 14.10 0.51 20.69
N TYR A 152 14.27 0.25 19.39
CA TYR A 152 14.56 1.32 18.43
C TYR A 152 13.42 2.34 18.31
N ALA A 153 12.16 1.88 18.36
CA ALA A 153 11.00 2.78 18.23
C ALA A 153 10.78 3.69 19.44
N TYR A 154 11.22 3.30 20.65
CA TYR A 154 10.91 3.99 21.90
C TYR A 154 12.14 4.54 22.64
N VAL A 155 13.25 3.79 22.65
CA VAL A 155 14.41 4.00 23.54
C VAL A 155 15.53 4.78 22.84
N TYR A 156 15.34 5.26 21.60
CA TYR A 156 16.36 6.07 20.92
C TYR A 156 16.80 7.28 21.74
N LEU A 157 15.87 7.88 22.50
CA LEU A 157 16.13 9.01 23.39
C LEU A 157 17.09 8.64 24.55
N LEU A 158 17.00 7.42 25.07
CA LEU A 158 17.86 6.93 26.16
C LEU A 158 19.18 6.33 25.64
N SER A 159 19.21 5.87 24.39
CA SER A 159 20.38 5.29 23.73
C SER A 159 21.27 6.33 23.03
N GLY A 160 20.93 7.62 23.10
CA GLY A 160 21.68 8.70 22.45
C GLY A 160 21.61 8.68 20.91
N LEU A 161 20.69 7.92 20.33
CA LEU A 161 20.48 7.86 18.89
C LEU A 161 19.55 8.98 18.44
N THR A 162 19.83 9.56 17.28
CA THR A 162 18.84 10.44 16.64
C THR A 162 17.65 9.61 16.16
N PRO A 163 16.44 10.21 16.04
CA PRO A 163 15.28 9.51 15.50
C PRO A 163 15.57 8.87 14.13
N ALA A 164 16.29 9.57 13.25
CA ALA A 164 16.67 9.08 11.93
C ALA A 164 17.57 7.84 12.00
N GLN A 165 18.52 7.79 12.93
CA GLN A 165 19.39 6.63 13.13
C GLN A 165 18.61 5.43 13.66
N ALA A 166 17.70 5.65 14.62
CA ALA A 166 16.86 4.59 15.17
C ALA A 166 15.92 4.00 14.13
N GLU A 167 15.29 4.84 13.30
CA GLU A 167 14.47 4.43 12.15
C GLU A 167 15.27 3.61 11.14
N PHE A 168 16.51 4.02 10.85
CA PHE A 168 17.40 3.26 9.96
C PHE A 168 17.73 1.87 10.50
N GLN A 169 18.06 1.77 11.79
CA GLN A 169 18.31 0.47 12.43
C GLN A 169 17.06 -0.40 12.48
N TYR A 170 15.91 0.20 12.78
CA TYR A 170 14.62 -0.49 12.73
C TYR A 170 14.38 -1.13 11.36
N LEU A 171 14.57 -0.38 10.27
CA LEU A 171 14.43 -0.90 8.91
C LEU A 171 15.47 -1.99 8.59
N ASN A 172 16.71 -1.82 9.05
CA ASN A 172 17.78 -2.82 8.85
C ASN A 172 17.51 -4.14 9.55
N THR A 173 16.88 -4.11 10.72
CA THR A 173 16.45 -5.32 11.42
C THR A 173 15.19 -5.89 10.78
N ALA A 174 14.19 -5.07 10.48
CA ALA A 174 12.92 -5.55 9.94
C ALA A 174 13.05 -6.23 8.57
N ARG A 175 14.04 -5.83 7.75
CA ARG A 175 14.30 -6.46 6.43
C ARG A 175 14.69 -7.94 6.51
N THR A 176 15.10 -8.44 7.68
CA THR A 176 15.47 -9.85 7.87
C THR A 176 14.25 -10.74 8.12
N LEU A 177 13.06 -10.17 8.30
CA LEU A 177 11.83 -10.92 8.49
C LEU A 177 11.40 -11.59 7.18
N ASP A 178 10.98 -12.85 7.24
CA ASP A 178 10.67 -13.67 6.05
C ASP A 178 9.59 -13.08 5.13
N LEU A 179 8.64 -12.34 5.71
CA LEU A 179 7.53 -11.71 5.00
C LEU A 179 7.78 -10.21 4.72
N TYR A 180 8.99 -9.72 4.95
CA TYR A 180 9.35 -8.34 4.64
C TYR A 180 9.19 -8.04 3.14
N GLY A 181 8.28 -7.12 2.83
CA GLY A 181 8.04 -6.69 1.46
C GLY A 181 7.45 -7.76 0.54
N VAL A 182 6.84 -8.82 1.11
CA VAL A 182 6.24 -9.89 0.32
C VAL A 182 4.77 -9.58 0.03
N GLU A 183 4.43 -9.47 -1.25
CA GLU A 183 3.04 -9.39 -1.71
C GLU A 183 2.47 -10.81 -1.90
N LEU A 184 1.58 -11.24 -0.99
CA LEU A 184 1.02 -12.59 -0.98
C LEU A 184 -0.24 -12.72 -1.83
N HIS A 185 -0.31 -13.79 -2.62
CA HIS A 185 -1.43 -14.16 -3.47
C HIS A 185 -1.83 -15.62 -3.22
N TRP A 186 -3.13 -15.86 -3.01
CA TRP A 186 -3.66 -17.21 -2.85
C TRP A 186 -3.60 -18.01 -4.15
N ALA A 187 -3.10 -19.25 -4.06
CA ALA A 187 -3.02 -20.19 -5.17
C ALA A 187 -3.14 -21.64 -4.69
N ARG A 188 -3.28 -22.56 -5.64
CA ARG A 188 -3.15 -24.00 -5.45
C ARG A 188 -2.06 -24.55 -6.34
N ASP A 189 -1.30 -25.52 -5.85
CA ASP A 189 -0.32 -26.25 -6.66
C ASP A 189 -0.98 -27.32 -7.54
N GLN A 190 -0.16 -28.16 -8.19
CA GLN A 190 -0.63 -29.26 -9.04
C GLN A 190 -1.40 -30.33 -8.24
N SER A 191 -1.08 -30.48 -6.95
CA SER A 191 -1.71 -31.41 -6.01
C SER A 191 -2.95 -30.82 -5.34
N GLN A 192 -3.47 -29.67 -5.81
CA GLN A 192 -4.59 -28.92 -5.22
C GLN A 192 -4.35 -28.47 -3.76
N THR A 193 -3.11 -28.45 -3.29
CA THR A 193 -2.77 -27.95 -1.96
C THR A 193 -2.78 -26.43 -1.96
N GLU A 194 -3.43 -25.84 -0.97
CA GLU A 194 -3.47 -24.39 -0.81
C GLU A 194 -2.11 -23.84 -0.38
N ILE A 195 -1.66 -22.84 -1.13
CA ILE A 195 -0.37 -22.18 -0.97
C ILE A 195 -0.53 -20.68 -1.17
N LEU A 196 0.49 -19.94 -0.76
CA LEU A 196 0.60 -18.50 -1.00
C LEU A 196 1.81 -18.24 -1.90
N LEU A 197 1.58 -17.62 -3.04
CA LEU A 197 2.63 -17.10 -3.92
C LEU A 197 3.00 -15.69 -3.45
N GLY A 198 4.24 -15.50 -3.03
CA GLY A 198 4.79 -14.21 -2.63
C GLY A 198 5.58 -13.58 -3.77
N VAL A 199 5.35 -12.30 -4.06
CA VAL A 199 6.20 -11.51 -4.96
C VAL A 199 7.06 -10.58 -4.10
N GLN A 200 8.37 -10.56 -4.34
CA GLN A 200 9.34 -9.74 -3.60
C GLN A 200 10.41 -9.19 -4.56
N SER A 201 11.27 -8.29 -4.06
CA SER A 201 12.40 -7.73 -4.80
C SER A 201 13.35 -8.78 -5.40
N VAL A 202 13.54 -9.91 -4.71
CA VAL A 202 14.49 -10.96 -5.11
C VAL A 202 13.91 -12.00 -6.09
N GLY A 203 12.59 -12.23 -6.06
CA GLY A 203 11.96 -13.28 -6.86
C GLY A 203 10.51 -13.58 -6.48
N ILE A 204 10.07 -14.75 -6.88
CA ILE A 204 8.77 -15.33 -6.49
C ILE A 204 9.02 -16.38 -5.41
N LEU A 205 8.29 -16.28 -4.31
CA LEU A 205 8.36 -17.18 -3.17
C LEU A 205 7.09 -18.04 -3.11
N VAL A 206 7.21 -19.24 -2.56
CA VAL A 206 6.05 -20.10 -2.29
C VAL A 206 6.01 -20.38 -0.80
N PHE A 207 4.87 -20.11 -0.18
CA PHE A 207 4.63 -20.36 1.24
C PHE A 207 3.51 -21.38 1.43
N LYS A 208 3.67 -22.24 2.44
CA LYS A 208 2.63 -23.12 2.96
C LYS A 208 2.53 -22.88 4.46
N ASN A 209 1.32 -22.63 4.98
CA ASN A 209 1.11 -22.26 6.39
C ASN A 209 2.01 -21.10 6.86
N ARG A 210 2.23 -20.10 6.00
CA ARG A 210 3.15 -18.96 6.21
C ARG A 210 4.63 -19.31 6.39
N VAL A 211 5.03 -20.56 6.16
CA VAL A 211 6.43 -20.99 6.08
C VAL A 211 6.85 -21.04 4.62
N ARG A 212 8.00 -20.44 4.30
CA ARG A 212 8.55 -20.47 2.94
C ARG A 212 9.00 -21.89 2.60
N ILE A 213 8.42 -22.47 1.55
CA ILE A 213 8.74 -23.82 1.06
C ILE A 213 9.56 -23.81 -0.25
N ASN A 214 9.50 -22.73 -1.03
CA ASN A 214 10.26 -22.63 -2.27
C ASN A 214 10.54 -21.17 -2.64
N TYR A 215 11.54 -20.95 -3.50
CA TYR A 215 11.98 -19.65 -3.97
C TYR A 215 12.53 -19.73 -5.40
N PHE A 216 12.00 -18.87 -6.27
CA PHE A 216 12.39 -18.72 -7.66
C PHE A 216 12.98 -17.32 -7.87
N ALA A 217 14.31 -17.24 -7.89
CA ALA A 217 15.02 -16.00 -8.17
C ALA A 217 14.66 -15.47 -9.57
N TRP A 218 14.54 -14.14 -9.71
CA TRP A 218 14.22 -13.51 -11.00
C TRP A 218 15.15 -13.96 -12.13
N LEU A 219 16.45 -14.10 -11.84
CA LEU A 219 17.47 -14.54 -12.79
C LEU A 219 17.22 -15.95 -13.37
N LYS A 220 16.60 -16.85 -12.59
CA LYS A 220 16.28 -18.22 -13.01
C LYS A 220 14.98 -18.31 -13.83
N ILE A 221 14.16 -17.26 -13.86
CA ILE A 221 12.88 -17.26 -14.55
C ILE A 221 13.08 -16.79 -15.99
N VAL A 222 12.68 -17.62 -16.96
CA VAL A 222 12.68 -17.30 -18.39
C VAL A 222 11.43 -16.52 -18.76
N LYS A 223 10.28 -17.00 -18.30
CA LYS A 223 8.98 -16.46 -18.70
C LYS A 223 7.95 -16.64 -17.60
N ILE A 224 7.13 -15.61 -17.45
CA ILE A 224 5.93 -15.63 -16.61
C ILE A 224 4.74 -15.41 -17.51
N SER A 225 3.76 -16.30 -17.42
CA SER A 225 2.56 -16.22 -18.24
C SER A 225 1.35 -16.73 -17.48
N PHE A 226 0.15 -16.48 -18.02
CA PHE A 226 -1.07 -17.02 -17.43
C PHE A 226 -2.11 -17.28 -18.51
N LYS A 227 -2.98 -18.26 -18.24
CA LYS A 227 -4.13 -18.61 -19.08
C LYS A 227 -5.33 -18.88 -18.18
N CYS A 228 -6.41 -18.12 -18.37
CA CYS A 228 -7.61 -18.22 -17.53
C CYS A 228 -7.27 -18.07 -16.03
N LYS A 229 -7.47 -19.13 -15.24
CA LYS A 229 -7.14 -19.19 -13.80
C LYS A 229 -5.76 -19.80 -13.51
N GLN A 230 -5.02 -20.24 -14.52
CA GLN A 230 -3.72 -20.87 -14.35
C GLN A 230 -2.59 -19.85 -14.55
N PHE A 231 -1.64 -19.85 -13.62
CA PHE A 231 -0.44 -19.04 -13.62
C PHE A 231 0.77 -19.96 -13.86
N PHE A 232 1.69 -19.53 -14.72
CA PHE A 232 2.83 -20.35 -15.15
C PHE A 232 4.16 -19.63 -14.97
N ILE A 233 5.14 -20.33 -14.41
CA ILE A 233 6.53 -19.91 -14.28
C ILE A 233 7.40 -20.90 -15.05
N GLN A 234 8.07 -20.41 -16.09
CA GLN A 234 9.04 -21.18 -16.86
C GLN A 234 10.45 -20.87 -16.33
N LEU A 235 11.15 -21.89 -15.86
CA LEU A 235 12.50 -21.77 -15.33
C LEU A 235 13.53 -22.08 -16.41
N ARG A 236 14.73 -21.51 -16.26
CA ARG A 236 15.88 -21.84 -17.11
C ARG A 236 16.24 -23.31 -16.92
N LYS A 237 16.61 -23.96 -18.02
CA LYS A 237 17.20 -25.30 -18.00
C LYS A 237 18.51 -25.28 -17.22
N GLU A 238 18.63 -26.12 -16.18
CA GLU A 238 19.91 -26.38 -15.52
C GLU A 238 20.67 -27.47 -16.29
N THR A 239 22.00 -27.48 -16.19
CA THR A 239 22.90 -28.34 -17.00
C THR A 239 22.63 -29.84 -16.84
N SER A 240 22.00 -30.23 -15.72
CA SER A 240 21.60 -31.60 -15.37
C SER A 240 20.23 -32.00 -15.93
N GLU A 241 19.38 -31.06 -16.31
CA GLU A 241 18.04 -31.33 -16.81
C GLU A 241 18.04 -31.36 -18.33
N SER A 242 17.29 -32.28 -18.95
CA SER A 242 17.17 -32.34 -20.41
C SER A 242 16.10 -31.38 -20.96
N ARG A 243 15.13 -30.99 -20.13
CA ARG A 243 13.96 -30.18 -20.50
C ARG A 243 13.85 -28.93 -19.63
N GLU A 244 13.15 -27.93 -20.14
CA GLU A 244 12.79 -26.74 -19.38
C GLU A 244 11.70 -27.08 -18.36
N THR A 245 11.86 -26.58 -17.12
CA THR A 245 10.87 -26.80 -16.05
C THR A 245 9.76 -25.74 -16.12
N LEU A 246 8.52 -26.20 -16.30
CA LEU A 246 7.31 -25.36 -16.34
C LEU A 246 6.43 -25.63 -15.12
N LEU A 247 6.37 -24.66 -14.21
CA LEU A 247 5.56 -24.73 -13.00
C LEU A 247 4.18 -24.11 -13.25
N GLY A 248 3.13 -24.78 -12.81
CA GLY A 248 1.75 -24.35 -12.98
C GLY A 248 1.02 -24.23 -11.65
N PHE A 249 0.30 -23.12 -11.45
CA PHE A 249 -0.45 -22.81 -10.24
C PHE A 249 -1.88 -22.41 -10.59
N HIS A 250 -2.86 -22.83 -9.78
CA HIS A 250 -4.26 -22.51 -9.98
C HIS A 250 -4.70 -21.38 -9.03
N MET A 251 -5.23 -20.30 -9.59
CA MET A 251 -5.71 -19.13 -8.86
C MET A 251 -7.23 -19.20 -8.67
N GLY A 252 -7.79 -18.54 -7.66
CA GLY A 252 -9.24 -18.56 -7.43
C GLY A 252 -10.08 -18.03 -8.61
N ASN A 253 -9.56 -17.02 -9.33
CA ASN A 253 -10.21 -16.44 -10.50
C ASN A 253 -9.20 -15.77 -11.46
N TYR A 254 -9.68 -15.43 -12.67
CA TYR A 254 -8.88 -14.76 -13.71
C TYR A 254 -8.28 -13.43 -13.22
N ARG A 255 -9.01 -12.67 -12.40
CA ARG A 255 -8.56 -11.36 -11.91
C ARG A 255 -7.38 -11.52 -10.96
N ALA A 256 -7.44 -12.46 -10.01
CA ALA A 256 -6.34 -12.79 -9.11
C ALA A 256 -5.10 -13.21 -9.90
N CYS A 257 -5.27 -14.07 -10.91
CA CYS A 257 -4.18 -14.48 -11.80
C CYS A 257 -3.54 -13.31 -12.55
N LYS A 258 -4.36 -12.43 -13.13
CA LYS A 258 -3.89 -11.21 -13.80
C LYS A 258 -3.20 -10.24 -12.85
N ASN A 259 -3.67 -10.13 -11.60
CA ASN A 259 -3.09 -9.28 -10.57
C ASN A 259 -1.71 -9.80 -10.17
N LEU A 260 -1.57 -11.09 -9.90
CA LEU A 260 -0.27 -11.72 -9.62
C LEU A 260 0.70 -11.52 -10.78
N TRP A 261 0.26 -11.78 -12.02
CA TRP A 261 1.09 -11.56 -13.21
C TRP A 261 1.54 -10.09 -13.34
N LYS A 262 0.64 -9.13 -13.10
CA LYS A 262 0.98 -7.70 -13.08
C LYS A 262 2.02 -7.41 -12.00
N SER A 263 1.82 -7.89 -10.77
CA SER A 263 2.75 -7.68 -9.67
C SER A 263 4.14 -8.24 -10.00
N CYS A 264 4.23 -9.45 -10.58
CA CYS A 264 5.51 -10.02 -11.03
C CYS A 264 6.19 -9.15 -12.10
N VAL A 265 5.45 -8.69 -13.12
CA VAL A 265 6.00 -7.81 -14.16
C VAL A 265 6.50 -6.49 -13.58
N GLU A 266 5.74 -5.90 -12.66
CA GLU A 266 6.10 -4.65 -12.00
C GLU A 266 7.35 -4.80 -11.13
N HIS A 267 7.40 -5.81 -10.25
CA HIS A 267 8.55 -6.07 -9.38
C HIS A 267 9.80 -6.43 -10.17
N HIS A 268 9.69 -7.32 -11.16
CA HIS A 268 10.82 -7.64 -12.03
C HIS A 268 11.32 -6.38 -12.76
N THR A 269 10.43 -5.59 -13.36
CA THR A 269 10.83 -4.38 -14.08
C THR A 269 11.51 -3.38 -13.15
N PHE A 270 10.93 -3.15 -11.97
CA PHE A 270 11.45 -2.19 -11.00
C PHE A 270 12.83 -2.60 -10.47
N PHE A 271 13.00 -3.83 -9.99
CA PHE A 271 14.22 -4.26 -9.29
C PHE A 271 15.30 -4.87 -10.20
N ARG A 272 14.98 -5.29 -11.43
CA ARG A 272 15.93 -6.03 -12.30
C ARG A 272 16.36 -5.28 -13.55
N LEU A 273 15.57 -4.34 -14.04
CA LEU A 273 15.91 -3.62 -15.26
C LEU A 273 16.53 -2.27 -14.93
N GLU A 274 17.51 -1.84 -15.72
CA GLU A 274 18.02 -0.47 -15.64
C GLU A 274 16.99 0.54 -16.15
N ARG A 275 16.22 0.15 -17.18
CA ARG A 275 15.16 0.97 -17.79
C ARG A 275 13.95 0.08 -18.12
N PRO A 276 12.72 0.61 -18.06
CA PRO A 276 11.54 -0.14 -18.50
C PRO A 276 11.66 -0.52 -19.97
N LEU A 277 11.21 -1.73 -20.32
CA LEU A 277 11.25 -2.18 -21.71
C LEU A 277 10.33 -1.29 -22.58
N PRO A 278 10.81 -0.79 -23.74
CA PRO A 278 9.98 -0.03 -24.65
C PRO A 278 8.83 -0.92 -25.17
N PRO A 279 7.70 -0.33 -25.58
CA PRO A 279 6.61 -1.09 -26.17
C PRO A 279 7.11 -1.78 -27.46
N GLN A 280 7.22 -3.10 -27.42
CA GLN A 280 7.48 -3.92 -28.59
C GLN A 280 6.37 -3.68 -29.62
N LYS A 281 6.71 -3.04 -30.74
CA LYS A 281 5.81 -2.87 -31.89
C LYS A 281 5.69 -4.20 -32.61
N ASN A 282 4.83 -5.09 -32.11
CA ASN A 282 4.46 -6.25 -32.91
C ASN A 282 3.65 -5.75 -34.12
N PHE A 283 4.15 -5.98 -35.33
CA PHE A 283 3.54 -5.57 -36.60
C PHE A 283 2.08 -6.06 -36.76
N PHE A 284 1.70 -7.15 -36.07
CA PHE A 284 0.33 -7.69 -36.06
C PHE A 284 -0.56 -7.18 -34.91
N SER A 285 -0.09 -6.22 -34.10
CA SER A 285 -0.84 -5.69 -32.95
C SER A 285 -2.14 -4.96 -33.34
N HIS A 286 -2.29 -4.57 -34.59
CA HIS A 286 -3.52 -3.98 -35.13
C HIS A 286 -4.61 -5.02 -35.43
N TYR A 287 -4.26 -6.30 -35.66
CA TYR A 287 -5.19 -7.34 -36.10
C TYR A 287 -5.58 -8.32 -34.99
N PHE A 288 -4.68 -8.61 -34.04
CA PHE A 288 -4.97 -9.53 -32.94
C PHE A 288 -4.33 -9.05 -31.62
N THR A 289 -5.10 -8.43 -30.72
CA THR A 289 -4.64 -8.19 -29.34
C THR A 289 -5.07 -9.30 -28.40
N LEU A 290 -4.53 -10.51 -28.60
CA LEU A 290 -4.70 -11.61 -27.65
C LEU A 290 -3.64 -11.45 -26.54
N GLY A 291 -4.02 -10.81 -25.43
CA GLY A 291 -3.12 -10.63 -24.28
C GLY A 291 -3.44 -9.42 -23.42
N SER A 292 -2.77 -9.33 -22.26
CA SER A 292 -2.89 -8.16 -21.39
C SER A 292 -2.19 -6.96 -22.03
N LYS A 293 -2.91 -5.84 -22.24
CA LYS A 293 -2.34 -4.55 -22.68
C LYS A 293 -1.58 -3.80 -21.57
N PHE A 294 -1.45 -4.41 -20.39
CA PHE A 294 -0.77 -3.78 -19.26
C PHE A 294 0.71 -3.57 -19.55
N ARG A 295 1.21 -2.41 -19.13
CA ARG A 295 2.61 -2.03 -19.21
C ARG A 295 3.00 -1.39 -17.88
N TYR A 296 4.23 -1.68 -17.46
CA TYR A 296 4.84 -0.98 -16.35
C TYR A 296 4.96 0.52 -16.66
N CYS A 297 4.71 1.36 -15.67
CA CYS A 297 4.78 2.81 -15.76
C CYS A 297 5.48 3.34 -14.50
N GLY A 298 6.53 4.14 -14.66
CA GLY A 298 7.37 4.63 -13.57
C GLY A 298 8.86 4.44 -13.85
N ARG A 299 9.68 4.77 -12.85
CA ARG A 299 11.14 4.57 -12.89
C ARG A 299 11.53 3.24 -12.25
N THR A 300 12.59 2.62 -12.76
CA THR A 300 13.21 1.46 -12.11
C THR A 300 13.87 1.86 -10.78
N GLU A 301 14.28 0.89 -9.96
CA GLU A 301 15.00 1.14 -8.70
C GLU A 301 16.26 1.97 -8.98
N VAL A 302 17.04 1.60 -10.00
CA VAL A 302 18.28 2.32 -10.39
C VAL A 302 17.98 3.79 -10.73
N GLN A 303 16.93 4.04 -11.52
CA GLN A 303 16.51 5.39 -11.88
C GLN A 303 15.95 6.18 -10.68
N SER A 304 15.25 5.50 -9.78
CA SER A 304 14.65 6.09 -8.58
C SER A 304 15.73 6.51 -7.58
N VAL A 305 16.72 5.65 -7.34
CA VAL A 305 17.90 5.94 -6.53
C VAL A 305 18.69 7.11 -7.11
N GLN A 306 18.94 7.11 -8.43
CA GLN A 306 19.66 8.20 -9.08
C GLN A 306 18.90 9.52 -8.96
N TYR A 307 17.59 9.50 -9.16
CA TYR A 307 16.78 10.70 -8.99
C TYR A 307 16.74 11.20 -7.55
N GLY A 308 16.64 10.31 -6.55
CA GLY A 308 16.79 10.70 -5.14
C GLY A 308 18.16 11.34 -4.88
N LYS A 309 19.21 10.80 -5.53
CA LYS A 309 20.54 11.38 -5.77
C LYS A 309 20.51 12.88 -6.01
N GLU A 310 19.81 13.23 -7.08
CA GLU A 310 19.87 14.54 -7.75
C GLU A 310 18.81 15.53 -7.27
N LYS A 311 17.64 15.03 -6.86
CA LYS A 311 16.44 15.84 -6.58
C LYS A 311 15.95 15.71 -5.14
N GLY A 312 16.55 14.84 -4.34
CA GLY A 312 16.17 14.62 -2.95
C GLY A 312 16.36 15.85 -2.07
N ILE A 313 15.38 16.14 -1.23
CA ILE A 313 15.41 17.19 -0.20
C ILE A 313 16.09 16.59 1.03
N LYS A 314 17.41 16.80 1.16
CA LYS A 314 18.22 16.16 2.23
C LYS A 314 17.95 16.75 3.61
N ASP A 315 17.69 18.05 3.69
CA ASP A 315 17.53 18.79 4.95
C ASP A 315 16.05 19.07 5.28
N ARG A 316 15.14 18.21 4.80
CA ARG A 316 13.72 18.36 5.10
C ARG A 316 13.46 18.18 6.59
N VAL A 317 12.95 19.23 7.23
CA VAL A 317 12.42 19.15 8.58
C VAL A 317 10.95 18.71 8.52
N PHE A 318 10.59 17.67 9.26
CA PHE A 318 9.22 17.18 9.34
C PHE A 318 8.89 16.69 10.76
N ALA A 319 7.61 16.80 11.13
CA ALA A 319 7.12 16.26 12.39
C ALA A 319 6.94 14.75 12.27
N ARG A 320 7.45 14.02 13.26
CA ARG A 320 7.20 12.58 13.41
C ARG A 320 5.90 12.42 14.19
N SER A 321 4.97 11.63 13.66
CA SER A 321 3.76 11.27 14.37
C SER A 321 4.13 10.55 15.68
N PRO A 322 3.59 10.98 16.83
CA PRO A 322 3.76 10.26 18.08
C PRO A 322 3.17 8.85 17.95
N SER A 323 3.73 7.90 18.69
CA SER A 323 3.17 6.57 18.87
C SER A 323 1.77 6.69 19.50
N LYS A 324 0.70 6.70 18.68
CA LYS A 324 -0.65 6.51 19.20
C LYS A 324 -0.91 5.01 19.31
N PRO A 325 -1.38 4.49 20.47
CA PRO A 325 -1.84 3.12 20.58
C PRO A 325 -2.89 2.79 19.53
N LEU A 326 -2.63 1.80 18.67
CA LEU A 326 -3.66 1.29 17.77
C LEU A 326 -4.69 0.52 18.62
N CYS A 327 -5.85 1.11 18.85
CA CYS A 327 -6.96 0.41 19.51
C CYS A 327 -7.34 -0.81 18.65
N ARG A 328 -7.42 -1.98 19.29
CA ARG A 328 -7.58 -3.30 18.66
C ARG A 328 -8.91 -3.37 17.89
N LYS A 329 -8.91 -3.13 16.58
CA LYS A 329 -10.02 -3.58 15.71
C LYS A 329 -9.74 -5.01 15.25
N LEU A 330 -10.65 -5.91 15.62
CA LEU A 330 -10.69 -7.28 15.13
C LEU A 330 -10.76 -7.30 13.60
N VAL A 331 -10.22 -8.37 13.05
CA VAL A 331 -10.06 -8.72 11.64
C VAL A 331 -11.25 -8.30 10.76
N SER A 332 -10.92 -7.78 9.57
CA SER A 332 -11.81 -7.44 8.44
C SER A 332 -12.61 -6.13 8.59
N GLY A 333 -12.18 -5.13 7.83
CA GLY A 333 -12.88 -3.86 7.68
C GLY A 333 -12.22 -2.73 8.46
N THR A 334 -11.49 -1.86 7.76
CA THR A 334 -11.24 -0.50 8.25
C THR A 334 -12.59 0.16 8.45
N ASP A 335 -13.06 0.28 9.69
CA ASP A 335 -14.26 1.07 9.98
C ASP A 335 -13.91 2.56 9.81
N TRP A 336 -14.24 3.08 8.62
CA TRP A 336 -13.96 4.44 8.13
C TRP A 336 -14.72 5.51 8.92
N ASP A 337 -15.81 5.15 9.61
CA ASP A 337 -16.63 6.10 10.35
C ASP A 337 -15.99 6.54 11.66
N SER A 338 -15.15 5.70 12.27
CA SER A 338 -14.38 6.08 13.47
C SER A 338 -13.01 6.68 13.14
N VAL A 339 -12.43 6.40 11.95
CA VAL A 339 -11.22 7.11 11.49
C VAL A 339 -11.54 8.55 11.05
N SER A 340 -12.68 8.76 10.37
CA SER A 340 -13.12 10.11 9.98
C SER A 340 -13.50 11.00 11.17
N ARG A 341 -14.07 10.42 12.24
CA ARG A 341 -14.42 11.16 13.47
C ARG A 341 -13.22 11.69 14.23
N ASN A 342 -12.13 10.91 14.31
CA ASN A 342 -10.92 11.33 15.02
C ASN A 342 -10.13 12.44 14.29
N SER A 343 -10.39 12.68 13.01
CA SER A 343 -9.76 13.78 12.25
C SER A 343 -10.46 15.13 12.44
N LEU A 344 -11.65 15.16 13.06
CA LEU A 344 -12.45 16.37 13.27
C LEU A 344 -12.44 16.86 14.72
N SER A 345 -11.76 16.16 15.63
CA SER A 345 -11.77 16.45 17.06
C SER A 345 -10.40 16.94 17.56
N ASP A 346 -9.92 18.06 17.02
CA ASP A 346 -8.90 18.90 17.67
C ASP A 346 -9.59 20.20 18.14
N GLU A 347 -10.54 20.09 19.07
CA GLU A 347 -11.03 21.22 19.88
C GLU A 347 -11.89 20.71 21.05
N ARG A 348 -11.23 20.28 22.14
CA ARG A 348 -11.70 20.46 23.54
C ARG A 348 -10.72 19.78 24.51
N LEU A 349 -9.82 20.58 25.05
CA LEU A 349 -9.18 20.30 26.34
C LEU A 349 -10.23 20.50 27.43
N GLU A 350 -10.65 19.43 28.10
CA GLU A 350 -11.23 19.56 29.44
C GLU A 350 -10.58 18.54 30.39
N THR A 351 -10.03 19.10 31.45
CA THR A 351 -9.44 18.47 32.62
C THR A 351 -10.49 17.68 33.39
N GLN A 352 -10.28 16.39 33.62
CA GLN A 352 -10.96 15.66 34.70
C GLN A 352 -9.99 14.74 35.44
N SER A 353 -9.98 14.93 36.76
CA SER A 353 -9.17 14.26 37.78
C SER A 353 -9.54 12.78 37.97
N LEU A 354 -8.51 11.97 38.22
CA LEU A 354 -8.58 10.55 38.58
C LEU A 354 -9.23 10.32 39.96
N PRO A 355 -9.94 9.20 40.16
CA PRO A 355 -10.00 8.54 41.45
C PRO A 355 -9.08 7.31 41.51
N ASN A 356 -8.57 7.12 42.72
CA ASN A 356 -7.60 6.13 43.17
C ASN A 356 -8.28 4.76 43.47
N ARG A 357 -7.68 3.63 43.06
CA ARG A 357 -7.81 2.30 43.72
C ARG A 357 -6.93 1.20 43.08
N SER A 358 -6.29 0.42 43.94
CA SER A 358 -5.28 -0.64 43.73
C SER A 358 -5.83 -1.96 43.13
N PRO A 359 -4.98 -2.93 42.71
CA PRO A 359 -5.26 -3.87 41.61
C PRO A 359 -5.83 -5.24 42.04
N PRO A 360 -6.46 -6.01 41.11
CA PRO A 360 -6.80 -7.41 41.32
C PRO A 360 -5.76 -8.37 40.73
N GLY A 361 -5.88 -9.63 41.13
CA GLY A 361 -4.98 -10.75 40.88
C GLY A 361 -4.69 -11.09 39.41
N THR A 362 -3.63 -11.88 39.27
CA THR A 362 -2.99 -12.35 38.04
C THR A 362 -3.92 -13.06 37.06
N PRO A 363 -3.86 -12.70 35.76
CA PRO A 363 -4.21 -13.61 34.67
C PRO A 363 -3.04 -13.89 33.71
N ASN A 364 -3.03 -15.12 33.20
CA ASN A 364 -2.20 -15.76 32.17
C ASN A 364 -1.22 -14.93 31.32
N GLN A 365 0.03 -15.42 31.26
CA GLN A 365 1.20 -14.86 30.55
C GLN A 365 1.04 -14.68 29.02
N ASN A 366 -0.01 -15.22 28.40
CA ASN A 366 -0.27 -15.05 26.96
C ASN A 366 -0.91 -13.69 26.59
N VAL A 367 -1.33 -12.88 27.56
CA VAL A 367 -2.02 -11.60 27.32
C VAL A 367 -1.12 -10.37 27.58
N PHE A 368 -0.02 -10.55 28.31
CA PHE A 368 0.79 -9.43 28.83
C PHE A 368 1.67 -8.76 27.76
N VAL A 369 2.28 -9.53 26.86
CA VAL A 369 3.23 -8.99 25.87
C VAL A 369 2.53 -8.16 24.78
N ILE A 370 1.32 -8.56 24.38
CA ILE A 370 0.52 -7.79 23.42
C ILE A 370 0.00 -6.48 24.03
N ASN A 371 -0.09 -6.38 25.36
CA ASN A 371 -0.53 -5.16 26.03
C ASN A 371 0.63 -4.18 26.30
N CYS A 372 1.87 -4.65 26.45
CA CYS A 372 3.04 -3.75 26.53
C CYS A 372 3.30 -2.97 25.22
N LEU A 373 3.01 -3.54 24.05
CA LEU A 373 3.07 -2.83 22.75
C LEU A 373 1.89 -1.87 22.51
N LYS A 374 0.90 -1.83 23.41
CA LYS A 374 -0.32 -1.02 23.28
C LYS A 374 -0.43 0.12 24.28
N SER A 375 0.45 0.17 25.28
CA SER A 375 0.45 1.24 26.28
C SER A 375 1.70 2.13 26.19
N LEU A 376 2.47 1.99 25.11
CA LEU A 376 3.68 2.71 24.70
C LEU A 376 3.61 2.91 23.18
#